data_AF-A0A841IME4-F1
#
_entry.id   AF-A0A841IME4-F1
#
_cell.length_a   1.000
_cell.length_b   1.000
_cell.length_c   1.000
_cell.angle_alpha   90.00
_cell.angle_beta   90.00
_cell.angle_gamma   90.00
#
_symmetry.space_group_name_H-M   'P 1'
#
loop_
_entity.id
_entity.type
_entity.pdbx_description
1 polymer ?
#
loop_
_entity_poly.entity_id
_entity_poly.type
_entity_poly.pdbx_seq_one_letter_code
_entity_poly.pdbx_strand_id
1 'polypeptide(L)' 'MPLVALSGAHRLHLDVLSEESSVELIRHVAAPEAVAAMQAACADIAHRCGRLPFTLRMAAARLRAC' A
#
# COMPACT_ATOMS: atom_id res chain seq x y z
N MET A 1 4.05 8.36 -28.94
CA MET A 1 2.82 8.87 -28.29
C MET A 1 3.21 9.42 -26.94
N PRO A 2 3.32 10.75 -26.75
CA PRO A 2 3.56 11.29 -25.42
C PRO A 2 2.36 10.93 -24.52
N LEU A 3 2.59 10.61 -23.24
CA LEU A 3 1.49 10.46 -22.27
C LEU A 3 0.74 11.79 -22.21
N VAL A 4 -0.39 11.90 -22.90
CA VAL A 4 -1.27 13.09 -22.91
C VAL A 4 -1.69 13.49 -21.48
N ALA A 5 -1.69 12.53 -20.55
CA ALA A 5 -2.07 12.72 -19.15
C ALA A 5 -1.06 13.51 -18.28
N LEU A 6 0.16 13.78 -18.75
CA LEU A 6 1.12 14.57 -17.96
C LEU A 6 0.83 16.08 -18.01
N SER A 7 0.23 16.56 -19.10
CA SER A 7 -0.18 17.95 -19.27
C SER A 7 -1.41 18.25 -18.41
N GLY A 8 -1.20 18.53 -17.13
CA GLY A 8 -2.27 18.75 -16.13
C GLY A 8 -2.09 17.94 -14.84
N ALA A 9 -1.06 17.10 -14.75
CA ALA A 9 -0.75 16.40 -13.51
C ALA A 9 -0.20 17.38 -12.45
N HIS A 10 -0.81 17.34 -11.27
CA HIS A 10 -0.34 18.11 -10.11
C HIS A 10 0.39 17.17 -9.15
N ARG A 11 1.52 17.62 -8.60
CA ARG A 11 2.23 16.86 -7.57
C ARG A 11 1.50 16.98 -6.26
N LEU A 12 1.12 15.85 -5.67
CA LEU A 12 0.60 15.75 -4.32
C LEU A 12 1.69 15.18 -3.42
N HIS A 13 1.95 15.85 -2.31
CA HIS A 13 2.78 15.29 -1.26
C HIS A 13 1.91 14.32 -0.44
N LEU A 14 2.28 13.05 -0.47
CA LEU A 14 1.65 12.04 0.36
C LEU A 14 2.52 11.85 1.60
N ASP A 15 1.89 12.01 2.76
CA ASP A 15 2.55 11.75 4.04
C ASP A 15 2.56 10.25 4.38
N VAL A 16 3.25 9.90 5.45
CA VAL A 16 3.24 8.56 6.03
C VAL A 16 1.87 8.27 6.67
N LEU A 17 1.44 7.03 6.55
CA LEU A 17 0.21 6.56 7.19
C LEU A 17 0.48 6.20 8.66
N SER A 18 -0.60 6.16 9.45
CA SER A 18 -0.59 5.45 10.73
C SER A 18 -0.40 3.95 10.48
N GLU A 19 -0.03 3.21 11.53
CA GLU A 19 0.09 1.75 11.43
C GLU A 19 -1.25 1.09 11.06
N GLU A 20 -2.33 1.51 11.73
CA GLU A 20 -3.69 1.05 11.44
C GLU A 20 -4.09 1.30 9.98
N SER A 21 -3.92 2.52 9.47
CA SER A 21 -4.21 2.86 8.08
C SER A 21 -3.31 2.11 7.08
N SER A 22 -2.10 1.73 7.49
CA SER A 22 -1.19 0.94 6.66
C SER A 22 -1.68 -0.50 6.52
N VAL A 23 -2.05 -1.14 7.64
CA VAL A 23 -2.63 -2.49 7.63
C VAL A 23 -3.96 -2.51 6.87
N GLU A 24 -4.76 -1.47 7.02
CA GLU A 24 -6.02 -1.28 6.28
C GLU A 24 -5.80 -1.19 4.77
N LEU A 25 -4.79 -0.44 4.33
CA LEU A 25 -4.43 -0.36 2.91
C LEU A 25 -3.98 -1.72 2.38
N ILE A 26 -3.16 -2.45 3.15
CA ILE A 26 -2.73 -3.80 2.78
C ILE A 26 -3.94 -4.71 2.63
N ARG A 27 -4.89 -4.69 3.58
CA ARG A 27 -6.15 -5.42 3.54
C ARG A 27 -6.97 -5.12 2.29
N HIS A 28 -7.09 -3.84 1.93
CA HIS A 28 -7.85 -3.40 0.78
C HIS A 28 -7.25 -3.90 -0.55
N VAL A 29 -5.92 -4.01 -0.64
CA VAL A 29 -5.25 -4.48 -1.85
C VAL A 29 -5.14 -6.01 -1.88
N ALA A 30 -4.64 -6.64 -0.81
CA ALA A 30 -4.26 -8.06 -0.76
C ALA A 30 -5.44 -9.05 -0.70
N ALA A 31 -6.62 -8.60 -0.27
CA ALA A 31 -7.83 -9.34 0.12
C ALA A 31 -7.98 -9.51 1.65
N PRO A 32 -9.20 -9.35 2.20
CA PRO A 32 -9.43 -9.36 3.65
C PRO A 32 -9.06 -10.66 4.36
N GLU A 33 -9.33 -11.79 3.74
CA GLU A 33 -9.20 -13.13 4.34
C GLU A 33 -7.72 -13.49 4.55
N ALA A 34 -6.87 -13.16 3.58
CA ALA A 34 -5.42 -13.37 3.66
C ALA A 34 -4.78 -12.52 4.77
N VAL A 35 -5.27 -11.29 4.97
CA VAL A 35 -4.75 -10.38 5.99
C VAL A 35 -5.19 -10.78 7.39
N ALA A 36 -6.41 -11.27 7.57
CA ALA A 36 -6.90 -11.76 8.87
C ALA A 36 -6.04 -12.91 9.42
N ALA A 37 -5.57 -13.80 8.56
CA ALA A 37 -4.68 -14.91 8.95
C ALA A 37 -3.23 -14.45 9.25
N MET A 38 -2.83 -13.24 8.86
CA MET A 38 -1.44 -12.78 8.85
C MET A 38 -1.25 -11.38 9.46
N GLN A 39 -2.08 -11.02 10.44
CA GLN A 39 -2.15 -9.64 10.95
C GLN A 39 -0.82 -9.11 11.49
N ALA A 40 -0.06 -9.92 12.24
CA ALA A 40 1.27 -9.55 12.72
C ALA A 40 2.27 -9.33 11.57
N ALA A 41 2.26 -10.20 10.55
CA ALA A 41 3.11 -10.04 9.38
C ALA A 41 2.76 -8.79 8.57
N CYS A 42 1.48 -8.41 8.52
CA CYS A 42 1.05 -7.17 7.86
C CYS A 42 1.55 -5.92 8.61
N ALA A 43 1.57 -5.93 9.94
CA ALA A 43 2.17 -4.86 10.73
C ALA A 43 3.68 -4.76 10.49
N ASP A 44 4.40 -5.90 10.42
CA ASP A 44 5.83 -5.92 10.11
C ASP A 44 6.13 -5.40 8.71
N ILE A 45 5.32 -5.77 7.71
CA ILE A 45 5.41 -5.23 6.35
C ILE A 45 5.19 -3.72 6.40
N ALA A 46 4.16 -3.24 7.11
CA ALA A 46 3.87 -1.82 7.22
C ALA A 46 5.04 -1.03 7.81
N HIS A 47 5.67 -1.57 8.87
CA HIS A 47 6.85 -0.97 9.48
C HIS A 47 8.04 -0.93 8.50
N ARG A 48 8.34 -2.04 7.81
CA ARG A 48 9.45 -2.11 6.83
C ARG A 48 9.25 -1.22 5.62
N CYS A 49 8.00 -1.03 5.20
CA CYS A 49 7.63 -0.11 4.13
C CYS A 49 7.70 1.37 4.54
N GLY A 50 8.04 1.68 5.80
CA GLY A 50 8.04 3.04 6.33
C GLY A 50 6.65 3.66 6.39
N ARG A 51 5.59 2.85 6.32
CA ARG A 51 4.18 3.28 6.25
C ARG A 51 3.88 4.25 5.09
N LEU A 52 4.67 4.21 4.01
CA LEU A 52 4.44 5.05 2.84
C LEU A 52 3.37 4.44 1.92
N PRO A 53 2.35 5.19 1.47
CA PRO A 53 1.25 4.64 0.66
C PRO A 53 1.71 3.88 -0.59
N PHE A 54 2.73 4.40 -1.29
CA PHE A 54 3.24 3.79 -2.52
C PHE A 54 3.93 2.43 -2.26
N THR A 55 4.80 2.37 -1.25
CA THR A 55 5.56 1.14 -0.93
C THR A 55 4.63 0.06 -0.40
N LEU A 56 3.67 0.43 0.44
CA LEU A 56 2.63 -0.48 0.95
C LEU A 56 1.80 -1.07 -0.19
N ARG A 57 1.38 -0.25 -1.16
CA ARG A 57 0.60 -0.73 -2.31
C ARG A 57 1.38 -1.75 -3.14
N MET A 58 2.66 -1.52 -3.36
CA MET A 58 3.52 -2.47 -4.08
C MET A 58 3.70 -3.78 -3.32
N ALA A 59 3.91 -3.73 -2.00
CA ALA A 59 4.03 -4.91 -1.16
C ALA A 59 2.71 -5.73 -1.15
N ALA A 60 1.58 -5.05 -0.94
CA ALA A 60 0.27 -5.70 -0.90
C ALA A 60 -0.13 -6.32 -2.25
N ALA A 61 0.25 -5.69 -3.38
CA ALA A 61 0.03 -6.27 -4.71
C ALA A 61 0.75 -7.62 -4.88
N ARG A 62 1.91 -7.81 -4.24
CA ARG A 62 2.64 -9.08 -4.26
C ARG A 62 1.95 -10.16 -3.42
N LEU A 63 1.29 -9.78 -2.32
CA LEU A 63 0.52 -10.72 -1.50
C LEU A 63 -0.69 -11.29 -2.27
N ARG A 64 -1.30 -10.52 -3.18
CA ARG A 64 -2.40 -11.01 -4.05
C ARG A 64 -1.97 -12.09 -5.05
N ALA A 65 -0.68 -12.18 -5.34
CA ALA A 65 -0.13 -13.11 -6.31
C ALA A 65 0.28 -14.46 -5.67
N CYS A 66 0.11 -14.59 -4.34
CA CYS A 66 0.29 -15.82 -3.58
C CYS A 66 -1.05 -16.52 -3.39
#